data_AF-A0A947J7M3-F1
#
_entry.id   AF-A0A947J7M3-F1
#
_cell.length_a   1.000
_cell.length_b   1.000
_cell.length_c   1.000
_cell.angle_alpha   90.00
_cell.angle_beta   90.00
_cell.angle_gamma   90.00
#
_symmetry.space_group_name_H-M   'P 1'
#
loop_
_entity.id
_entity.type
_entity.pdbx_description
1 polymer ?
#
loop_
_entity_poly.entity_id
_entity_poly.type
_entity_poly.pdbx_seq_one_letter_code
_entity_poly.pdbx_strand_id
1 'polypeptide(L)'
;MDGGLQTAEGANPSGQKDSAFKQLNHLAPIAENAASSAPDEDNDAKPGGEIEKSFVCREAVLNHEQRVAGYEFRLNKAKRNRIRHSADTIHRLYDEVLVRNVLKMNIDRLLGHRMAFIPVSIYSLNNALIEQLPASNTVLVLECSEECTADLCKDAQSILPRLQALRNLGFRIGLSNYLEKPEMQPFLDLAEYMLIDVSDRPLPDITTEVNAISRNAFSKKLVAQDIESLEMLQVCKKLPFSFFQGSFVTRREKWEKPRADTGRLKVLEIMNQVRRNAEIAEIAALFRQDPILSYKILRYINSPAGGLSKPAATLEQALLILGQQQLYRWLTLLLFVSGNVEELDAALMENALVRARLTELLGTEKMGAAQKEDLFVTGMFSLLDVLLRVPMDQTLETLNLPEKVTQALIAREGPLAPYLELAIACEEFDAKKIAHLSSLLDLDVDRVNINHIDALVWAQNLDAAPA
;
A
#
# COMPACT_ATOMS: atom_id res chain seq x y z
N MET A 1 48.35 35.02 59.80
CA MET A 1 49.14 36.18 59.36
C MET A 1 49.15 36.15 57.83
N ASP A 2 47.98 36.14 57.21
CA ASP A 2 47.09 37.29 56.92
C ASP A 2 47.41 37.82 55.52
N GLY A 3 46.68 37.28 54.54
CA GLY A 3 46.66 37.77 53.16
C GLY A 3 45.29 38.37 52.87
N GLY A 4 45.26 39.67 52.53
CA GLY A 4 44.06 40.45 52.29
C GLY A 4 43.52 40.35 50.85
N LEU A 5 42.21 40.61 50.75
CA LEU A 5 41.39 40.72 49.53
C LEU A 5 41.83 41.88 48.61
N GLN A 6 41.72 41.67 47.29
CA GLN A 6 41.35 42.72 46.34
C GLN A 6 40.63 42.12 45.10
N THR A 7 39.47 42.70 44.79
CA THR A 7 38.53 42.40 43.70
C THR A 7 38.91 43.15 42.41
N ALA A 8 38.71 42.54 41.23
CA ALA A 8 38.86 43.19 39.93
C ALA A 8 37.53 43.17 39.14
N GLU A 9 37.04 44.36 38.77
CA GLU A 9 35.89 44.59 37.87
C GLU A 9 36.34 44.60 36.39
N GLY A 10 35.53 43.99 35.52
CA GLY A 10 35.74 43.95 34.07
C GLY A 10 35.00 45.06 33.32
N ALA A 11 35.65 45.65 32.31
CA ALA A 11 35.10 46.62 31.38
C ALA A 11 34.51 45.94 30.11
N ASN A 12 33.36 46.45 29.65
CA ASN A 12 32.48 45.86 28.62
C ASN A 12 32.75 46.46 27.21
N PRO A 13 32.97 45.67 26.13
CA PRO A 13 33.25 46.19 24.79
C PRO A 13 32.06 46.04 23.81
N SER A 14 30.91 46.66 24.09
CA SER A 14 29.72 46.62 23.20
C SER A 14 29.42 47.93 22.45
N GLY A 15 30.11 49.04 22.75
CA GLY A 15 29.77 50.36 22.21
C GLY A 15 30.30 50.72 20.80
N GLN A 16 31.25 49.97 20.24
CA GLN A 16 31.91 50.35 18.96
C GLN A 16 31.27 49.74 17.70
N LYS A 17 30.48 48.67 17.80
CA LYS A 17 29.87 48.00 16.62
C LYS A 17 28.60 48.70 16.11
N ASP A 18 27.82 49.34 16.99
CA ASP A 18 26.57 50.02 16.61
C ASP A 18 26.79 51.30 15.81
N SER A 19 27.92 51.98 16.02
CA SER A 19 28.29 53.20 15.28
C SER A 19 28.61 52.89 13.80
N ALA A 20 29.33 51.79 13.54
CA ALA A 20 29.68 51.35 12.20
C ALA A 20 28.45 50.90 11.38
N PHE A 21 27.47 50.26 12.03
CA PHE A 21 26.24 49.81 11.38
C PHE A 21 25.32 50.98 10.98
N LYS A 22 25.23 52.02 11.83
CA LYS A 22 24.46 53.24 11.52
C LYS A 22 25.07 54.06 10.38
N GLN A 23 26.40 54.06 10.24
CA GLN A 23 27.08 54.71 9.10
C GLN A 23 26.86 53.97 7.78
N LEU A 24 26.82 52.64 7.78
CA LEU A 24 26.53 51.83 6.58
C LEU A 24 25.10 52.05 6.06
N ASN A 25 24.12 52.18 6.96
CA ASN A 25 22.72 52.34 6.58
C ASN A 25 22.39 53.75 6.03
N HIS A 26 23.22 54.75 6.33
CA HIS A 26 23.08 56.12 5.80
C HIS A 26 23.72 56.27 4.40
N LEU A 27 24.63 55.37 4.02
CA LEU A 27 25.33 55.39 2.72
C LEU A 27 24.60 54.57 1.63
N ALA A 28 23.69 53.68 2.01
CA ALA A 28 22.86 52.91 1.09
C ALA A 28 21.48 52.62 1.72
N PRO A 29 20.51 53.54 1.60
CA PRO A 29 19.16 53.31 2.12
C PRO A 29 18.48 52.19 1.33
N ILE A 30 18.07 51.13 2.02
CA ILE A 30 17.33 50.01 1.42
C ILE A 30 15.89 50.47 1.21
N ALA A 31 15.45 50.53 -0.05
CA ALA A 31 14.12 50.96 -0.46
C ALA A 31 13.05 49.90 -0.15
N GLU A 32 11.87 50.38 0.28
CA GLU A 32 10.67 49.58 0.56
C GLU A 32 10.04 48.98 -0.72
N ASN A 33 9.46 47.79 -0.55
CA ASN A 33 8.63 46.98 -1.46
C ASN A 33 9.31 46.17 -2.57
N ALA A 34 9.69 44.93 -2.21
CA ALA A 34 9.47 43.74 -3.02
C ALA A 34 9.31 42.50 -2.11
N ALA A 35 8.37 41.63 -2.45
CA ALA A 35 7.87 40.51 -1.66
C ALA A 35 8.94 39.44 -1.29
N SER A 36 8.85 38.93 -0.06
CA SER A 36 9.27 37.56 0.34
C SER A 36 8.95 37.34 1.82
N SER A 37 7.79 36.74 2.13
CA SER A 37 7.48 36.24 3.48
C SER A 37 7.33 34.72 3.43
N ALA A 38 8.35 34.02 3.93
CA ALA A 38 8.16 32.69 4.51
C ALA A 38 7.23 32.82 5.74
N PRO A 39 6.38 31.83 6.06
CA PRO A 39 5.80 31.76 7.39
C PRO A 39 6.47 30.67 8.21
N ASP A 40 7.07 31.11 9.31
CA ASP A 40 7.44 30.34 10.49
C ASP A 40 6.20 29.74 11.19
N GLU A 41 6.52 28.76 12.01
CA GLU A 41 5.67 27.98 12.90
C GLU A 41 4.91 28.80 13.94
N ASP A 42 3.81 28.19 14.37
CA ASP A 42 3.17 28.25 15.69
C ASP A 42 1.88 29.08 15.87
N ASN A 43 0.89 28.36 16.42
CA ASN A 43 -0.41 28.78 16.97
C ASN A 43 -1.54 29.28 16.03
N ASP A 44 -2.42 28.36 15.64
CA ASP A 44 -3.86 28.56 15.84
C ASP A 44 -4.61 27.21 15.80
N ALA A 45 -4.61 26.51 16.94
CA ALA A 45 -5.56 25.45 17.21
C ALA A 45 -6.95 26.08 17.42
N LYS A 46 -7.66 26.36 16.32
CA LYS A 46 -9.11 26.60 16.36
C LYS A 46 -9.83 25.28 16.61
N PRO A 47 -10.68 25.17 17.65
CA PRO A 47 -11.54 24.00 17.83
C PRO A 47 -12.71 24.13 16.85
N GLY A 48 -12.52 23.63 15.64
CA GLY A 48 -13.54 23.69 14.58
C GLY A 48 -13.03 23.38 13.17
N GLY A 49 -11.94 22.63 13.03
CA GLY A 49 -11.51 22.12 11.73
C GLY A 49 -12.42 20.99 11.27
N GLU A 50 -13.07 21.15 10.12
CA GLU A 50 -13.69 20.03 9.40
C GLU A 50 -12.72 18.86 9.39
N ILE A 51 -13.21 17.66 9.75
CA ILE A 51 -12.44 16.43 9.64
C ILE A 51 -12.04 16.31 8.17
N GLU A 52 -10.79 16.67 7.84
CA GLU A 52 -10.20 16.49 6.52
C GLU A 52 -10.60 15.10 6.01
N LYS A 53 -11.18 15.03 4.80
CA LYS A 53 -11.54 13.78 4.13
C LYS A 53 -10.36 12.80 4.20
N SER A 54 -10.43 11.86 5.13
CA SER A 54 -9.28 11.01 5.47
C SER A 54 -9.26 9.79 4.57
N PHE A 55 -8.16 9.59 3.85
CA PHE A 55 -7.91 8.38 3.07
C PHE A 55 -7.54 7.21 4.00
N VAL A 56 -8.05 6.00 3.71
CA VAL A 56 -7.64 4.78 4.42
C VAL A 56 -6.61 4.06 3.58
N CYS A 57 -5.44 3.91 4.17
CA CYS A 57 -4.29 3.20 3.65
C CYS A 57 -4.47 1.70 3.90
N ARG A 58 -4.12 0.87 2.91
CA ARG A 58 -4.21 -0.59 2.98
C ARG A 58 -2.91 -1.29 2.59
N GLU A 59 -2.31 -2.03 3.52
CA GLU A 59 -1.07 -2.76 3.26
C GLU A 59 -1.33 -4.25 3.20
N ALA A 60 -0.80 -4.93 2.17
CA ALA A 60 -0.98 -6.37 2.02
C ALA A 60 -0.18 -7.12 3.09
N VAL A 61 -0.82 -8.12 3.69
CA VAL A 61 -0.19 -9.07 4.61
C VAL A 61 -0.08 -10.40 3.88
N LEU A 62 1.14 -10.83 3.60
CA LEU A 62 1.44 -12.04 2.84
C LEU A 62 1.63 -13.24 3.77
N ASN A 63 1.27 -14.44 3.31
CA ASN A 63 1.64 -15.69 3.97
C ASN A 63 3.03 -16.19 3.55
N HIS A 64 3.41 -17.39 4.02
CA HIS A 64 4.71 -17.99 3.69
C HIS A 64 4.90 -18.32 2.20
N GLU A 65 3.80 -18.58 1.49
CA GLU A 65 3.75 -18.76 0.03
C GLU A 65 3.68 -17.43 -0.73
N GLN A 66 3.86 -16.29 -0.04
CA GLN A 66 3.82 -14.93 -0.59
C GLN A 66 2.50 -14.56 -1.27
N ARG A 67 1.41 -15.24 -0.88
CA ARG A 67 0.04 -14.90 -1.28
C ARG A 67 -0.58 -13.95 -0.27
N VAL A 68 -1.46 -13.07 -0.74
CA VAL A 68 -2.16 -12.12 0.13
C VAL A 68 -3.10 -12.89 1.08
N ALA A 69 -2.76 -12.89 2.35
CA ALA A 69 -3.53 -13.51 3.43
C ALA A 69 -4.45 -12.52 4.15
N GLY A 70 -4.23 -11.23 3.96
CA GLY A 70 -4.99 -10.17 4.60
C GLY A 70 -4.51 -8.79 4.21
N TYR A 71 -5.12 -7.79 4.82
CA TYR A 71 -4.73 -6.39 4.70
C TYR A 71 -4.74 -5.73 6.07
N GLU A 72 -3.78 -4.85 6.31
CA GLU A 72 -3.86 -3.91 7.41
C GLU A 72 -4.43 -2.58 6.93
N PHE A 73 -5.43 -2.06 7.63
CA PHE A 73 -6.06 -0.78 7.35
C PHE A 73 -5.57 0.27 8.34
N ARG A 74 -5.03 1.38 7.85
CA ARG A 74 -4.53 2.49 8.67
C ARG A 74 -4.99 3.82 8.10
N LEU A 75 -4.96 4.89 8.90
CA LEU A 75 -4.89 6.23 8.33
C LEU A 75 -3.42 6.63 8.16
N ASN A 76 -3.15 7.72 7.45
CA ASN A 76 -1.80 8.23 7.15
C ASN A 76 -0.76 8.01 8.27
N LYS A 77 0.36 7.34 7.95
CA LYS A 77 1.49 7.04 8.86
C LYS A 77 2.08 8.29 9.52
N ALA A 78 2.13 9.42 8.80
CA ALA A 78 2.59 10.69 9.35
C ALA A 78 1.64 11.26 10.42
N LYS A 79 0.32 11.07 10.28
CA LYS A 79 -0.66 11.45 11.32
C LYS A 79 -0.54 10.50 12.52
N ARG A 80 -0.38 9.19 12.31
CA ARG A 80 -0.19 8.21 13.39
C ARG A 80 1.05 8.51 14.25
N ASN A 81 2.20 8.78 13.63
CA ASN A 81 3.43 9.06 14.37
C ASN A 81 3.34 10.33 15.23
N ARG A 82 2.60 11.35 14.78
CA ARG A 82 2.33 12.56 15.57
C ARG A 82 1.36 12.30 16.73
N ILE A 83 0.44 11.36 16.55
CA ILE A 83 -0.58 11.02 17.54
C ILE A 83 -0.01 10.13 18.67
N ARG A 84 1.13 9.47 18.47
CA ARG A 84 1.74 8.58 19.49
C ARG A 84 1.89 9.18 20.89
N HIS A 85 2.16 10.49 20.99
CA HIS A 85 2.32 11.22 22.26
C HIS A 85 1.18 12.22 22.51
N SER A 86 0.03 12.01 21.88
CA SER A 86 -1.13 12.90 21.98
C SER A 86 -2.11 12.44 23.06
N ALA A 87 -3.01 13.33 23.48
CA ALA A 87 -4.04 13.01 24.45
C ALA A 87 -5.00 11.89 23.96
N ASP A 88 -5.57 11.12 24.88
CA ASP A 88 -6.49 10.00 24.61
C ASP A 88 -7.65 10.37 23.67
N THR A 89 -8.15 11.60 23.75
CA THR A 89 -9.22 12.12 22.89
C THR A 89 -8.82 12.12 21.42
N ILE A 90 -7.54 12.38 21.12
CA ILE A 90 -7.01 12.39 19.75
C ILE A 90 -6.90 10.96 19.22
N HIS A 91 -6.46 10.01 20.05
CA HIS A 91 -6.48 8.58 19.70
C HIS A 91 -7.90 8.10 19.39
N ARG A 92 -8.87 8.44 20.23
CA ARG A 92 -10.29 8.09 20.02
C ARG A 92 -10.84 8.65 18.71
N LEU A 93 -10.55 9.93 18.41
CA LEU A 93 -10.98 10.55 17.17
C LEU A 93 -10.33 9.88 15.94
N TYR A 94 -9.03 9.60 16.00
CA TYR A 94 -8.31 8.91 14.93
C TYR A 94 -8.90 7.53 14.64
N ASP A 95 -9.11 6.72 15.68
CA ASP A 95 -9.67 5.38 15.54
C ASP A 95 -11.13 5.43 15.07
N GLU A 96 -11.92 6.38 15.55
CA GLU A 96 -13.31 6.57 15.09
C GLU A 96 -13.35 6.89 13.59
N VAL A 97 -12.47 7.77 13.10
CA VAL A 97 -12.35 8.08 11.67
C VAL A 97 -11.93 6.85 10.87
N LEU A 98 -10.95 6.08 11.35
CA LEU A 98 -10.50 4.85 10.69
C LEU A 98 -11.64 3.84 10.58
N VAL A 99 -12.26 3.48 11.70
CA VAL A 99 -13.32 2.48 11.77
C VAL A 99 -14.52 2.92 10.92
N ARG A 100 -14.93 4.19 11.01
CA ARG A 100 -16.02 4.74 10.19
C ARG A 100 -15.74 4.60 8.69
N ASN A 101 -14.52 4.89 8.26
CA ASN A 101 -14.15 4.77 6.85
C ASN A 101 -14.05 3.31 6.40
N VAL A 102 -13.53 2.41 7.23
CA VAL A 102 -13.52 0.96 6.96
C VAL A 102 -14.94 0.40 6.82
N LEU A 103 -15.88 0.87 7.65
CA LEU A 103 -17.30 0.50 7.52
C LEU A 103 -17.91 1.00 6.20
N LYS A 104 -17.67 2.27 5.84
CA LYS A 104 -18.13 2.84 4.55
C LYS A 104 -17.61 2.08 3.34
N MET A 105 -16.38 1.55 3.43
CA MET A 105 -15.74 0.79 2.37
C MET A 105 -16.35 -0.59 2.13
N ASN A 106 -17.16 -1.08 3.06
CA ASN A 106 -17.75 -2.41 3.05
C ASN A 106 -16.67 -3.47 2.76
N ILE A 107 -15.72 -3.63 3.69
CA ILE A 107 -14.58 -4.54 3.49
C ILE A 107 -14.97 -6.03 3.57
N ASP A 108 -16.17 -6.36 4.04
CA ASP A 108 -16.72 -7.72 4.11
C ASP A 108 -16.59 -8.49 2.78
N ARG A 109 -16.89 -7.84 1.64
CA ARG A 109 -16.74 -8.40 0.29
C ARG A 109 -15.30 -8.66 -0.13
N LEU A 110 -14.33 -8.02 0.53
CA LEU A 110 -12.89 -8.19 0.30
C LEU A 110 -12.28 -9.29 1.17
N LEU A 111 -12.88 -9.54 2.33
CA LEU A 111 -12.31 -10.47 3.30
C LEU A 111 -12.42 -11.89 2.78
N GLY A 112 -13.60 -12.45 2.54
CA GLY A 112 -13.70 -13.87 2.16
C GLY A 112 -12.93 -14.77 3.14
N HIS A 113 -11.76 -15.29 2.74
CA HIS A 113 -10.82 -16.04 3.59
C HIS A 113 -9.63 -15.23 4.15
N ARG A 114 -9.48 -13.98 3.70
CA ARG A 114 -8.43 -13.02 4.07
C ARG A 114 -8.79 -12.26 5.34
N MET A 115 -7.76 -11.84 6.07
CA MET A 115 -7.89 -11.12 7.34
C MET A 115 -7.87 -9.59 7.17
N ALA A 116 -8.63 -8.85 7.98
CA ALA A 116 -8.44 -7.42 8.20
C ALA A 116 -7.68 -7.20 9.51
N PHE A 117 -6.53 -6.55 9.46
CA PHE A 117 -5.85 -6.04 10.64
C PHE A 117 -6.24 -4.57 10.80
N ILE A 118 -6.85 -4.23 11.93
CA ILE A 118 -7.31 -2.86 12.22
C ILE A 118 -6.66 -2.42 13.52
N PRO A 119 -5.65 -1.54 13.45
CA PRO A 119 -5.08 -0.93 14.65
C PRO A 119 -6.13 -0.13 15.39
N VAL A 120 -6.24 -0.38 16.69
CA VAL A 120 -7.12 0.36 17.59
C VAL A 120 -6.38 0.64 18.89
N SER A 121 -6.51 1.87 19.38
CA SER A 121 -6.04 2.23 20.70
C SER A 121 -6.90 1.58 21.78
N ILE A 122 -6.30 1.36 22.95
CA ILE A 122 -6.98 0.86 24.14
C ILE A 122 -8.12 1.80 24.58
N TYR A 123 -8.00 3.10 24.29
CA TYR A 123 -8.99 4.13 24.62
C TYR A 123 -10.26 4.02 23.76
N SER A 124 -10.18 3.31 22.63
CA SER A 124 -11.26 3.21 21.64
C SER A 124 -12.03 1.90 21.71
N LEU A 125 -11.63 0.96 22.57
CA LEU A 125 -12.23 -0.38 22.65
C LEU A 125 -13.74 -0.36 22.94
N ASN A 126 -14.25 0.67 23.61
CA ASN A 126 -15.67 0.85 23.92
C ASN A 126 -16.43 1.60 22.81
N ASN A 127 -15.79 1.94 21.69
CA ASN A 127 -16.45 2.58 20.56
C ASN A 127 -17.45 1.61 19.91
N ALA A 128 -18.73 2.00 19.86
CA ALA A 128 -19.80 1.21 19.29
C ALA A 128 -19.61 0.89 17.79
N LEU A 129 -18.81 1.69 17.07
CA LEU A 129 -18.49 1.43 15.66
C LEU A 129 -17.63 0.17 15.50
N ILE A 130 -16.82 -0.20 16.50
CA ILE A 130 -15.99 -1.42 16.42
C ILE A 130 -16.87 -2.66 16.29
N GLU A 131 -17.98 -2.72 17.03
CA GLU A 131 -18.90 -3.86 16.99
C GLU A 131 -19.69 -3.96 15.67
N GLN A 132 -19.68 -2.91 14.85
CA GLN A 132 -20.29 -2.91 13.53
C GLN A 132 -19.36 -3.47 12.45
N LEU A 133 -18.07 -3.61 12.74
CA LEU A 133 -17.12 -4.22 11.82
C LEU A 133 -17.44 -5.70 11.62
N PRO A 134 -17.11 -6.30 10.46
CA PRO A 134 -17.26 -7.74 10.27
C PRO A 134 -16.34 -8.48 11.25
N ALA A 135 -16.90 -9.03 12.33
CA ALA A 135 -16.11 -9.68 13.38
C ALA A 135 -15.31 -10.88 12.83
N SER A 136 -15.94 -11.66 11.95
CA SER A 136 -15.28 -12.76 11.25
C SER A 136 -14.13 -12.24 10.40
N ASN A 137 -12.94 -12.79 10.62
CA ASN A 137 -11.68 -12.42 9.96
C ASN A 137 -11.16 -11.00 10.25
N THR A 138 -11.66 -10.32 11.28
CA THR A 138 -11.06 -9.05 11.75
C THR A 138 -10.17 -9.28 12.96
N VAL A 139 -8.92 -8.82 12.88
CA VAL A 139 -7.95 -8.73 13.97
C VAL A 139 -7.89 -7.29 14.45
N LEU A 140 -8.29 -7.05 15.69
CA LEU A 140 -8.09 -5.77 16.36
C LEU A 140 -6.65 -5.74 16.91
N VAL A 141 -5.82 -4.85 16.38
CA VAL A 141 -4.40 -4.76 16.74
C VAL A 141 -4.21 -3.67 17.79
N LEU A 142 -3.82 -4.05 19.00
CA LEU A 142 -3.52 -3.10 20.08
C LEU A 142 -2.06 -2.66 19.99
N GLU A 143 -1.84 -1.35 19.87
CA GLU A 143 -0.50 -0.77 19.90
C GLU A 143 0.01 -0.67 21.34
N CYS A 144 0.98 -1.53 21.68
CA CYS A 144 1.56 -1.60 23.02
C CYS A 144 2.85 -0.76 23.12
N SER A 145 2.79 0.55 22.84
CA SER A 145 3.93 1.44 23.11
C SER A 145 4.31 1.42 24.60
N GLU A 146 5.48 1.94 24.98
CA GLU A 146 5.88 2.00 26.40
C GLU A 146 4.84 2.68 27.29
N GLU A 147 4.32 3.83 26.84
CA GLU A 147 3.27 4.61 27.52
C GLU A 147 1.97 3.80 27.61
N CYS A 148 1.50 3.27 26.48
CA CYS A 148 0.28 2.46 26.41
C CYS A 148 0.38 1.18 27.25
N THR A 149 1.57 0.58 27.38
CA THR A 149 1.80 -0.61 28.21
C THR A 149 1.56 -0.30 29.69
N ALA A 150 1.94 0.90 30.15
CA ALA A 150 1.66 1.30 31.53
C ALA A 150 0.16 1.42 31.79
N ASP A 151 -0.58 2.04 30.86
CA ASP A 151 -2.03 2.21 30.96
C ASP A 151 -2.78 0.88 30.82
N LEU A 152 -2.34 -0.02 29.91
CA LEU A 152 -2.83 -1.39 29.80
C LEU A 152 -2.74 -2.13 31.13
N CYS A 153 -1.58 -2.09 31.78
CA CYS A 153 -1.37 -2.76 33.07
C CYS A 153 -2.21 -2.13 34.19
N LYS A 154 -2.32 -0.79 34.20
CA LYS A 154 -3.09 -0.04 35.21
C LYS A 154 -4.58 -0.31 35.12
N ASP A 155 -5.13 -0.30 33.90
CA ASP A 155 -6.57 -0.41 33.65
C ASP A 155 -7.00 -1.83 33.23
N ALA A 156 -6.13 -2.83 33.42
CA ALA A 156 -6.32 -4.22 33.01
C ALA A 156 -7.67 -4.82 33.45
N GLN A 157 -8.14 -4.47 34.65
CA GLN A 157 -9.42 -4.94 35.19
C GLN A 157 -10.63 -4.52 34.35
N SER A 158 -10.53 -3.40 33.62
CA SER A 158 -11.58 -2.91 32.72
C SER A 158 -11.37 -3.36 31.28
N ILE A 159 -10.12 -3.42 30.82
CA ILE A 159 -9.77 -3.71 29.43
C ILE A 159 -9.91 -5.21 29.12
N LEU A 160 -9.44 -6.09 30.00
CA LEU A 160 -9.46 -7.54 29.75
C LEU A 160 -10.89 -8.09 29.55
N PRO A 161 -11.90 -7.75 30.37
CA PRO A 161 -13.28 -8.16 30.11
C PRO A 161 -13.81 -7.64 28.78
N ARG A 162 -13.43 -6.42 28.38
CA ARG A 162 -13.86 -5.84 27.11
C ARG A 162 -13.25 -6.58 25.92
N LEU A 163 -11.95 -6.90 25.97
CA LEU A 163 -11.30 -7.71 24.94
C LEU A 163 -11.92 -9.10 24.86
N GLN A 164 -12.24 -9.73 25.98
CA GLN A 164 -12.93 -11.01 26.02
C GLN A 164 -14.33 -10.94 25.37
N ALA A 165 -15.08 -9.87 25.65
CA ALA A 165 -16.38 -9.64 25.01
C ALA A 165 -16.25 -9.49 23.49
N LEU A 166 -15.26 -8.74 23.01
CA LEU A 166 -14.98 -8.62 21.57
C LEU A 166 -14.58 -9.96 20.94
N ARG A 167 -13.80 -10.79 21.63
CA ARG A 167 -13.49 -12.15 21.16
C ARG A 167 -14.73 -13.03 21.07
N ASN A 168 -15.63 -12.94 22.05
CA ASN A 168 -16.89 -13.68 22.02
C ASN A 168 -17.81 -13.24 20.87
N LEU A 169 -17.69 -12.00 20.38
CA LEU A 169 -18.35 -11.51 19.17
C LEU A 169 -17.71 -12.04 17.87
N GLY A 170 -16.54 -12.67 17.95
CA GLY A 170 -15.82 -13.28 16.83
C GLY A 170 -14.56 -12.53 16.38
N PHE A 171 -14.24 -11.39 17.00
CA PHE A 171 -13.00 -10.67 16.71
C PHE A 171 -11.78 -11.48 17.19
N ARG A 172 -10.66 -11.32 16.49
CA ARG A 172 -9.35 -11.79 16.96
C ARG A 172 -8.57 -10.60 17.51
N ILE A 173 -7.66 -10.86 18.42
CA ILE A 173 -6.81 -9.83 19.02
C ILE A 173 -5.37 -9.99 18.53
N GLY A 174 -4.75 -8.88 18.15
CA GLY A 174 -3.32 -8.79 17.86
C GLY A 174 -2.64 -7.80 18.79
N LEU A 175 -1.37 -8.03 19.12
CA LEU A 175 -0.54 -7.07 19.85
C LEU A 175 0.63 -6.66 18.96
N SER A 176 0.90 -5.35 18.87
CA SER A 176 2.09 -4.81 18.21
C SER A 176 3.00 -4.12 19.21
N ASN A 177 4.31 -4.16 19.00
CA ASN A 177 5.33 -3.58 19.89
C ASN A 177 5.26 -4.14 21.33
N TYR A 178 5.00 -5.44 21.47
CA TYR A 178 4.81 -6.07 22.77
C TYR A 178 6.08 -5.98 23.64
N LEU A 179 5.93 -5.52 24.88
CA LEU A 179 6.98 -5.49 25.88
C LEU A 179 6.78 -6.63 26.88
N GLU A 180 7.78 -7.50 27.04
CA GLU A 180 7.71 -8.63 27.95
C GLU A 180 7.72 -8.15 29.42
N LYS A 181 6.53 -8.20 30.04
CA LYS A 181 6.32 -7.93 31.46
C LYS A 181 5.33 -8.94 32.05
N PRO A 182 5.48 -9.37 33.31
CA PRO A 182 4.54 -10.32 33.93
C PRO A 182 3.08 -9.85 33.89
N GLU A 183 2.84 -8.54 34.03
CA GLU A 183 1.51 -7.92 34.00
C GLU A 183 0.85 -7.99 32.63
N MET A 184 1.64 -8.20 31.57
CA MET A 184 1.15 -8.28 30.19
C MET A 184 0.70 -9.69 29.79
N GLN A 185 0.98 -10.71 30.63
CA GLN A 185 0.61 -12.10 30.34
C GLN A 185 -0.90 -12.30 30.05
N PRO A 186 -1.84 -11.69 30.78
CA PRO A 186 -3.27 -11.84 30.47
C PRO A 186 -3.64 -11.32 29.07
N PHE A 187 -3.00 -10.25 28.60
CA PHE A 187 -3.21 -9.74 27.25
C PHE A 187 -2.60 -10.67 26.20
N LEU A 188 -1.41 -11.19 26.48
CA LEU A 188 -0.74 -12.18 25.63
C LEU A 188 -1.61 -13.45 25.48
N ASP A 189 -2.24 -13.92 26.55
CA ASP A 189 -3.14 -15.09 26.52
C ASP A 189 -4.35 -14.88 25.59
N LEU A 190 -4.89 -13.66 25.56
CA LEU A 190 -6.01 -13.29 24.68
C LEU A 190 -5.60 -13.07 23.22
N ALA A 191 -4.36 -12.65 22.97
CA ALA A 191 -3.87 -12.37 21.64
C ALA A 191 -3.74 -13.66 20.79
N GLU A 192 -4.01 -13.58 19.50
CA GLU A 192 -3.75 -14.65 18.53
C GLU A 192 -2.61 -14.29 17.57
N TYR A 193 -2.40 -12.99 17.36
CA TYR A 193 -1.39 -12.45 16.47
C TYR A 193 -0.40 -11.58 17.24
N MET A 194 0.88 -11.72 16.93
CA MET A 194 1.94 -10.86 17.47
C MET A 194 2.63 -10.19 16.30
N LEU A 195 2.54 -8.87 16.25
CA LEU A 195 3.08 -8.09 15.16
C LEU A 195 4.38 -7.43 15.62
N ILE A 196 5.45 -7.69 14.88
CA ILE A 196 6.82 -7.28 15.23
C ILE A 196 7.33 -6.41 14.09
N ASP A 197 7.59 -5.14 14.41
CA ASP A 197 8.31 -4.23 13.51
C ASP A 197 9.76 -4.70 13.38
N VAL A 198 10.21 -4.91 12.15
CA VAL A 198 11.57 -5.35 11.83
C VAL A 198 12.41 -4.27 11.14
N SER A 199 11.83 -3.10 10.85
CA SER A 199 12.50 -2.01 10.15
C SER A 199 13.66 -1.46 10.96
N ASP A 200 14.82 -1.29 10.32
CA ASP A 200 16.04 -0.73 10.92
C ASP A 200 16.52 -1.39 12.23
N ARG A 201 16.07 -2.63 12.51
CA ARG A 201 16.43 -3.37 13.72
C ARG A 201 17.51 -4.43 13.45
N PRO A 202 18.51 -4.56 14.33
CA PRO A 202 19.46 -5.67 14.27
C PRO A 202 18.76 -7.03 14.37
N LEU A 203 19.19 -7.99 13.55
CA LEU A 203 18.67 -9.36 13.57
C LEU A 203 18.74 -10.05 14.96
N PRO A 204 19.79 -9.84 15.79
CA PRO A 204 19.81 -10.38 17.16
C PRO A 204 18.64 -9.91 18.02
N ASP A 205 18.19 -8.67 17.86
CA ASP A 205 17.09 -8.11 18.67
C ASP A 205 15.75 -8.72 18.26
N ILE A 206 15.52 -8.82 16.95
CA ILE A 206 14.34 -9.46 16.37
C ILE A 206 14.26 -10.93 16.81
N THR A 207 15.37 -11.66 16.69
CA THR A 207 15.40 -13.08 17.09
C THR A 207 15.21 -13.27 18.60
N THR A 208 15.74 -12.37 19.43
CA THR A 208 15.53 -12.40 20.89
C THR A 208 14.05 -12.22 21.24
N GLU A 209 13.39 -11.24 20.63
CA GLU A 209 11.96 -10.98 20.83
C GLU A 209 11.10 -12.15 20.36
N VAL A 210 11.36 -12.67 19.16
CA VAL A 210 10.68 -13.84 18.60
C VAL A 210 10.83 -15.06 19.52
N ASN A 211 12.02 -15.31 20.05
CA ASN A 211 12.29 -16.42 20.98
C ASN A 211 11.60 -16.21 22.33
N ALA A 212 11.52 -14.99 22.84
CA ALA A 212 10.77 -14.68 24.06
C ALA A 212 9.29 -15.00 23.90
N ILE A 213 8.67 -14.51 22.82
CA ILE A 213 7.26 -14.78 22.52
C ILE A 213 7.03 -16.28 22.31
N SER A 214 7.89 -16.96 21.57
CA SER A 214 7.74 -18.40 21.27
C SER A 214 7.85 -19.27 22.52
N ARG A 215 8.64 -18.87 23.53
CA ARG A 215 8.75 -19.58 24.82
C ARG A 215 7.49 -19.44 25.67
N ASN A 216 6.90 -18.24 25.70
CA ASN A 216 5.77 -17.93 26.57
C ASN A 216 4.41 -18.20 25.90
N ALA A 217 4.37 -18.32 24.58
CA ALA A 217 3.13 -18.38 23.82
C ALA A 217 3.30 -19.12 22.46
N PHE A 218 3.55 -20.43 22.52
CA PHE A 218 3.90 -21.26 21.36
C PHE A 218 2.88 -21.27 20.19
N SER A 219 1.61 -20.96 20.45
CA SER A 219 0.54 -21.04 19.44
C SER A 219 0.22 -19.71 18.73
N LYS A 220 0.99 -18.64 18.99
CA LYS A 220 0.71 -17.32 18.42
C LYS A 220 1.22 -17.22 16.99
N LYS A 221 0.47 -16.52 16.13
CA LYS A 221 0.87 -16.26 14.75
C LYS A 221 1.70 -14.98 14.69
N LEU A 222 2.98 -15.10 14.36
CA LEU A 222 3.86 -13.94 14.28
C LEU A 222 3.72 -13.27 12.90
N VAL A 223 3.65 -11.94 12.89
CA VAL A 223 3.61 -11.09 11.70
C VAL A 223 4.85 -10.19 11.72
N ALA A 224 5.70 -10.27 10.70
CA ALA A 224 6.79 -9.33 10.52
C ALA A 224 6.28 -8.10 9.75
N GLN A 225 6.41 -6.91 10.34
CA GLN A 225 5.92 -5.64 9.80
C GLN A 225 7.06 -4.72 9.32
N ASP A 226 6.70 -3.80 8.42
CA ASP A 226 7.60 -2.78 7.88
C ASP A 226 8.87 -3.38 7.23
N ILE A 227 8.70 -4.52 6.53
CA ILE A 227 9.78 -5.13 5.73
C ILE A 227 10.03 -4.28 4.49
N GLU A 228 11.22 -3.71 4.36
CA GLU A 228 11.50 -2.83 3.22
C GLU A 228 12.20 -3.54 2.05
N SER A 229 12.87 -4.67 2.26
CA SER A 229 13.68 -5.34 1.22
C SER A 229 13.42 -6.83 1.09
N LEU A 230 13.74 -7.39 -0.07
CA LEU A 230 13.64 -8.83 -0.32
C LEU A 230 14.65 -9.62 0.51
N GLU A 231 15.84 -9.07 0.78
CA GLU A 231 16.80 -9.74 1.66
C GLU A 231 16.25 -9.88 3.08
N MET A 232 15.60 -8.83 3.59
CA MET A 232 14.97 -8.89 4.91
C MET A 232 13.79 -9.88 4.94
N LEU A 233 12.98 -9.92 3.87
CA LEU A 233 11.95 -10.95 3.71
C LEU A 233 12.54 -12.37 3.80
N GLN A 234 13.65 -12.65 3.10
CA GLN A 234 14.29 -13.97 3.13
C GLN A 234 14.83 -14.34 4.52
N VAL A 235 15.31 -13.35 5.28
CA VAL A 235 15.70 -13.55 6.68
C VAL A 235 14.48 -13.86 7.54
N CYS A 236 13.41 -13.07 7.44
CA CYS A 236 12.16 -13.28 8.18
C CYS A 236 11.52 -14.64 7.85
N LYS A 237 11.59 -15.13 6.61
CA LYS A 237 11.09 -16.47 6.22
C LYS A 237 11.81 -17.63 6.94
N LYS A 238 13.03 -17.41 7.43
CA LYS A 238 13.79 -18.42 8.21
C LYS A 238 13.45 -18.40 9.70
N LEU A 239 12.72 -17.39 10.15
CA LEU A 239 12.21 -17.26 11.51
C LEU A 239 10.76 -17.76 11.57
N PRO A 240 10.19 -18.05 12.75
CA PRO A 240 8.82 -18.56 12.91
C PRO A 240 7.72 -17.52 12.61
N PHE A 241 7.95 -16.61 11.65
CA PHE A 241 6.92 -15.71 11.12
C PHE A 241 5.94 -16.47 10.23
N SER A 242 4.65 -16.29 10.53
CA SER A 242 3.55 -16.81 9.72
C SER A 242 3.17 -15.85 8.59
N PHE A 243 3.36 -14.55 8.81
CA PHE A 243 2.97 -13.51 7.89
C PHE A 243 4.02 -12.41 7.74
N PHE A 244 3.99 -11.72 6.60
CA PHE A 244 4.97 -10.72 6.18
C PHE A 244 4.26 -9.51 5.60
N GLN A 245 4.63 -8.32 6.03
CA GLN A 245 4.06 -7.05 5.59
C GLN A 245 5.19 -6.06 5.30
N GLY A 246 5.09 -5.34 4.19
CA GLY A 246 6.05 -4.31 3.84
C GLY A 246 5.97 -3.83 2.39
N SER A 247 6.79 -2.84 2.05
CA SER A 247 6.83 -2.18 0.73
C SER A 247 7.63 -2.95 -0.34
N PHE A 248 8.22 -4.11 0.02
CA PHE A 248 9.10 -4.89 -0.85
C PHE A 248 8.44 -5.41 -2.13
N VAL A 249 7.11 -5.61 -2.17
CA VAL A 249 6.41 -6.23 -3.32
C VAL A 249 6.56 -5.44 -4.62
N THR A 250 6.54 -4.11 -4.53
CA THR A 250 6.63 -3.21 -5.69
C THR A 250 7.98 -2.51 -5.79
N ARG A 251 8.97 -2.93 -4.99
CA ARG A 251 10.28 -2.27 -4.92
C ARG A 251 11.14 -2.66 -6.13
N ARG A 252 11.79 -1.66 -6.72
CA ARG A 252 12.78 -1.82 -7.80
C ARG A 252 14.16 -2.02 -7.16
N GLU A 253 14.46 -3.24 -6.74
CA GLU A 253 15.81 -3.58 -6.27
C GLU A 253 16.79 -3.66 -7.44
N LYS A 254 18.09 -3.80 -7.14
CA LYS A 254 19.15 -3.83 -8.15
C LYS A 254 18.85 -4.94 -9.17
N TRP A 255 18.49 -4.55 -10.38
CA TRP A 255 18.15 -5.46 -11.47
C TRP A 255 19.32 -6.42 -11.72
N GLU A 256 19.11 -7.71 -11.43
CA GLU A 256 20.00 -8.76 -11.92
C GLU A 256 19.75 -9.00 -13.42
N LYS A 257 20.67 -9.69 -14.10
CA LYS A 257 20.50 -9.98 -15.54
C LYS A 257 19.18 -10.72 -15.78
N PRO A 258 18.37 -10.30 -16.78
CA PRO A 258 17.09 -10.93 -17.06
C PRO A 258 17.28 -12.43 -17.34
N ARG A 259 16.47 -13.27 -16.69
CA ARG A 259 16.29 -14.65 -17.14
C ARG A 259 15.32 -14.62 -18.31
N ALA A 260 15.79 -15.07 -19.47
CA ALA A 260 14.94 -15.18 -20.65
C ALA A 260 13.79 -16.15 -20.36
N ASP A 261 12.57 -15.64 -20.37
CA ASP A 261 11.36 -16.42 -20.18
C ASP A 261 10.64 -16.59 -21.52
N THR A 262 10.83 -17.77 -22.12
CA THR A 262 10.26 -18.10 -23.44
C THR A 262 8.75 -17.92 -23.51
N GLY A 263 8.01 -18.14 -22.41
CA GLY A 263 6.57 -17.96 -22.36
C GLY A 263 6.18 -16.49 -22.44
N ARG A 264 6.84 -15.63 -21.65
CA ARG A 264 6.61 -14.18 -21.67
C ARG A 264 6.97 -13.57 -23.03
N LEU A 265 8.09 -14.01 -23.63
CA LEU A 265 8.50 -13.54 -24.96
C LEU A 265 7.46 -13.83 -26.06
N LYS A 266 6.85 -15.02 -26.04
CA LYS A 266 5.78 -15.37 -26.99
C LYS A 266 4.54 -14.49 -26.82
N VAL A 267 4.15 -14.20 -25.58
CA VAL A 267 3.02 -13.29 -25.28
C VAL A 267 3.33 -11.88 -25.80
N LEU A 268 4.52 -11.34 -25.53
CA LEU A 268 4.95 -10.04 -26.03
C LEU A 268 4.93 -9.95 -27.57
N GLU A 269 5.37 -11.01 -28.26
CA GLU A 269 5.30 -11.10 -29.72
C GLU A 269 3.86 -10.99 -30.24
N ILE A 270 2.93 -11.73 -29.63
CA ILE A 270 1.50 -11.69 -30.01
C ILE A 270 0.93 -10.29 -29.73
N MET A 271 1.22 -9.70 -28.57
CA MET A 271 0.78 -8.35 -28.21
C MET A 271 1.20 -7.30 -29.23
N ASN A 272 2.43 -7.39 -29.74
CA ASN A 272 2.93 -6.49 -30.76
C ASN A 272 2.19 -6.65 -32.10
N GLN A 273 1.80 -7.87 -32.49
CA GLN A 273 0.98 -8.07 -33.69
C GLN A 273 -0.43 -7.52 -33.53
N VAL A 274 -1.06 -7.76 -32.37
CA VAL A 274 -2.39 -7.19 -32.06
C VAL A 274 -2.35 -5.66 -32.15
N ARG A 275 -1.30 -5.01 -31.63
CA ARG A 275 -1.15 -3.55 -31.68
C ARG A 275 -0.88 -3.00 -33.08
N ARG A 276 -0.32 -3.80 -33.98
CA ARG A 276 -0.15 -3.44 -35.40
C ARG A 276 -1.42 -3.64 -36.22
N ASN A 277 -2.54 -4.01 -35.59
CA ASN A 277 -3.78 -4.40 -36.26
C ASN A 277 -3.55 -5.51 -37.29
N ALA A 278 -2.68 -6.47 -36.98
CA ALA A 278 -2.41 -7.62 -37.84
C ALA A 278 -3.69 -8.42 -38.13
N GLU A 279 -3.70 -9.10 -39.28
CA GLU A 279 -4.81 -9.96 -39.68
C GLU A 279 -5.01 -11.11 -38.67
N ILE A 280 -6.27 -11.51 -38.44
CA ILE A 280 -6.59 -12.58 -37.47
C ILE A 280 -5.82 -13.87 -37.78
N ALA A 281 -5.60 -14.16 -39.06
CA ALA A 281 -4.85 -15.34 -39.50
C ALA A 281 -3.37 -15.32 -39.06
N GLU A 282 -2.75 -14.14 -39.03
CA GLU A 282 -1.36 -13.94 -38.60
C GLU A 282 -1.25 -14.11 -37.08
N ILE A 283 -2.17 -13.51 -36.34
CA ILE A 283 -2.26 -13.67 -34.88
C ILE A 283 -2.50 -15.16 -34.54
N ALA A 284 -3.43 -15.82 -35.22
CA ALA A 284 -3.71 -17.24 -35.03
C ALA A 284 -2.47 -18.11 -35.31
N ALA A 285 -1.65 -17.77 -36.30
CA ALA A 285 -0.43 -18.51 -36.60
C ALA A 285 0.59 -18.45 -35.45
N LEU A 286 0.70 -17.33 -34.73
CA LEU A 286 1.56 -17.22 -33.55
C LEU A 286 1.06 -18.09 -32.39
N PHE A 287 -0.25 -18.08 -32.12
CA PHE A 287 -0.84 -18.95 -31.10
C PHE A 287 -0.63 -20.44 -31.42
N ARG A 288 -0.71 -20.86 -32.69
CA ARG A 288 -0.48 -22.26 -33.07
C ARG A 288 0.94 -22.77 -32.80
N GLN A 289 1.91 -21.87 -32.64
CA GLN A 289 3.27 -22.23 -32.24
C GLN A 289 3.36 -22.66 -30.77
N ASP A 290 2.35 -22.32 -29.96
CA ASP A 290 2.27 -22.67 -28.55
C ASP A 290 0.88 -23.28 -28.23
N PRO A 291 0.80 -24.62 -28.14
CA PRO A 291 -0.43 -25.32 -27.81
C PRO A 291 -1.04 -24.92 -26.47
N ILE A 292 -0.22 -24.49 -25.49
CA ILE A 292 -0.68 -24.07 -24.16
C ILE A 292 -1.39 -22.72 -24.28
N LEU A 293 -0.81 -21.75 -25.00
CA LEU A 293 -1.47 -20.46 -25.25
C LEU A 293 -2.77 -20.62 -26.03
N SER A 294 -2.77 -21.49 -27.06
CA SER A 294 -3.96 -21.82 -27.84
C SER A 294 -5.08 -22.42 -26.97
N TYR A 295 -4.73 -23.30 -26.03
CA TYR A 295 -5.69 -23.85 -25.07
C TYR A 295 -6.23 -22.78 -24.11
N LYS A 296 -5.34 -21.93 -23.55
CA LYS A 296 -5.71 -20.88 -22.60
C LYS A 296 -6.71 -19.89 -23.20
N ILE A 297 -6.53 -19.44 -24.45
CA ILE A 297 -7.45 -18.50 -25.09
C ILE A 297 -8.83 -19.13 -25.36
N LEU A 298 -8.85 -20.38 -25.85
CA LEU A 298 -10.11 -21.10 -26.09
C LEU A 298 -10.87 -21.33 -24.78
N ARG A 299 -10.16 -21.69 -23.70
CA ARG A 299 -10.76 -21.85 -22.38
C ARG A 299 -11.29 -20.54 -21.81
N TYR A 300 -10.55 -19.45 -21.96
CA TYR A 300 -10.99 -18.12 -21.52
C TYR A 300 -12.29 -17.70 -22.21
N ILE A 301 -12.35 -17.84 -23.54
CA ILE A 301 -13.52 -17.45 -24.34
C ILE A 301 -14.72 -18.35 -24.05
N ASN A 302 -14.48 -19.65 -23.88
CA ASN A 302 -15.53 -20.63 -23.58
C ASN A 302 -15.89 -20.69 -22.09
N SER A 303 -15.32 -19.83 -21.25
CA SER A 303 -15.67 -19.76 -19.84
C SER A 303 -17.10 -19.22 -19.65
N PRO A 304 -17.79 -19.58 -18.56
CA PRO A 304 -19.13 -19.05 -18.26
C PRO A 304 -19.18 -17.51 -18.21
N ALA A 305 -18.06 -16.87 -17.89
CA ALA A 305 -17.92 -15.41 -17.89
C ALA A 305 -18.04 -14.78 -19.28
N GLY A 306 -17.77 -15.54 -20.36
CA GLY A 306 -17.88 -15.08 -21.74
C GLY A 306 -19.31 -15.00 -22.27
N GLY A 307 -20.30 -15.58 -21.57
CA GLY A 307 -21.73 -15.47 -21.91
C GLY A 307 -22.10 -16.02 -23.30
N LEU A 308 -21.25 -16.85 -23.90
CA LEU A 308 -21.46 -17.37 -25.25
C LEU A 308 -22.56 -18.43 -25.27
N SER A 309 -23.53 -18.25 -26.16
CA SER A 309 -24.60 -19.24 -26.41
C SER A 309 -24.09 -20.50 -27.11
N LYS A 310 -22.96 -20.39 -27.84
CA LYS A 310 -22.24 -21.52 -28.43
C LYS A 310 -20.73 -21.33 -28.22
N PRO A 311 -20.00 -22.37 -27.80
CA PRO A 311 -18.55 -22.27 -27.63
C PRO A 311 -17.85 -22.04 -28.97
N ALA A 312 -16.75 -21.29 -28.95
CA ALA A 312 -15.85 -21.13 -30.08
C ALA A 312 -15.18 -22.47 -30.40
N ALA A 313 -15.30 -22.93 -31.65
CA ALA A 313 -14.78 -24.22 -32.09
C ALA A 313 -13.35 -24.12 -32.66
N THR A 314 -12.96 -22.94 -33.16
CA THR A 314 -11.61 -22.69 -33.68
C THR A 314 -10.98 -21.45 -33.07
N LEU A 315 -9.66 -21.38 -33.14
CA LEU A 315 -8.87 -20.26 -32.65
C LEU A 315 -9.24 -18.95 -33.37
N GLU A 316 -9.45 -18.99 -34.68
CA GLU A 316 -9.83 -17.83 -35.49
C GLU A 316 -11.23 -17.32 -35.11
N GLN A 317 -12.18 -18.22 -34.84
CA GLN A 317 -13.50 -17.85 -34.33
C GLN A 317 -13.37 -17.19 -32.95
N ALA A 318 -12.54 -17.76 -32.08
CA ALA A 318 -12.25 -17.20 -30.77
C ALA A 318 -11.68 -15.77 -30.87
N LEU A 319 -10.66 -15.57 -31.69
CA LEU A 319 -10.03 -14.27 -31.92
C LEU A 319 -11.01 -13.25 -32.53
N LEU A 320 -11.86 -13.68 -33.45
CA LEU A 320 -12.89 -12.82 -34.04
C LEU A 320 -13.96 -12.39 -33.03
N ILE A 321 -14.44 -13.31 -32.20
CA ILE A 321 -15.42 -13.04 -31.14
C ILE A 321 -14.85 -12.08 -30.11
N LEU A 322 -13.59 -12.30 -29.71
CA LEU A 322 -12.93 -11.50 -28.68
C LEU A 322 -12.64 -10.08 -29.17
N GLY A 323 -12.23 -9.94 -30.44
CA GLY A 323 -11.78 -8.68 -31.00
C GLY A 323 -10.41 -8.25 -30.46
N GLN A 324 -9.77 -7.30 -31.13
CA GLN A 324 -8.39 -6.93 -30.83
C GLN A 324 -8.22 -6.25 -29.46
N GLN A 325 -9.18 -5.43 -29.04
CA GLN A 325 -9.10 -4.70 -27.77
C GLN A 325 -9.12 -5.65 -26.58
N GLN A 326 -10.12 -6.54 -26.51
CA GLN A 326 -10.23 -7.50 -25.42
C GLN A 326 -9.12 -8.56 -25.48
N LEU A 327 -8.65 -8.92 -26.68
CA LEU A 327 -7.48 -9.79 -26.84
C LEU A 327 -6.24 -9.14 -26.25
N TYR A 328 -6.00 -7.86 -26.52
CA TYR A 328 -4.87 -7.14 -25.95
C TYR A 328 -4.94 -7.14 -24.42
N ARG A 329 -6.11 -6.82 -23.85
CA ARG A 329 -6.35 -6.88 -22.41
C ARG A 329 -6.03 -8.25 -21.83
N TRP A 330 -6.53 -9.31 -22.47
CA TRP A 330 -6.29 -10.68 -22.04
C TRP A 330 -4.80 -11.06 -22.11
N LEU A 331 -4.08 -10.63 -23.15
CA LEU A 331 -2.64 -10.85 -23.27
C LEU A 331 -1.84 -10.09 -22.20
N THR A 332 -2.26 -8.86 -21.85
CA THR A 332 -1.68 -8.10 -20.72
C THR A 332 -1.81 -8.88 -19.41
N LEU A 333 -2.98 -9.45 -19.13
CA LEU A 333 -3.19 -10.33 -17.96
C LEU A 333 -2.30 -11.59 -18.05
N LEU A 334 -2.27 -12.21 -19.22
CA LEU A 334 -1.54 -13.45 -19.48
C LEU A 334 -0.03 -13.28 -19.27
N LEU A 335 0.53 -12.09 -19.53
CA LEU A 335 1.94 -11.80 -19.34
C LEU A 335 2.40 -11.95 -17.88
N PHE A 336 1.54 -11.62 -16.91
CA PHE A 336 1.83 -11.72 -15.48
C PHE A 336 1.76 -13.15 -14.95
N VAL A 337 0.95 -14.02 -15.57
CA VAL A 337 0.81 -15.45 -15.20
C VAL A 337 1.65 -16.40 -16.07
N SER A 338 2.27 -15.88 -17.12
CA SER A 338 3.06 -16.71 -18.04
C SER A 338 4.50 -16.79 -17.59
N GLY A 339 5.10 -17.96 -17.85
CA GLY A 339 6.50 -18.19 -17.59
C GLY A 339 6.79 -18.87 -16.26
N ASN A 340 8.04 -18.77 -15.80
CA ASN A 340 8.42 -19.28 -14.49
C ASN A 340 7.92 -18.30 -13.42
N VAL A 341 6.77 -18.61 -12.83
CA VAL A 341 6.15 -17.83 -11.75
C VAL A 341 6.95 -18.05 -10.47
N GLU A 342 7.63 -17.01 -10.01
CA GLU A 342 8.24 -17.03 -8.68
C GLU A 342 7.20 -16.73 -7.60
N GLU A 343 7.47 -17.08 -6.33
CA GLU A 343 6.50 -16.88 -5.23
C GLU A 343 6.00 -15.43 -5.12
N LEU A 344 6.89 -14.45 -5.34
CA LEU A 344 6.55 -13.01 -5.29
C LEU A 344 5.67 -12.56 -6.46
N ASP A 345 5.72 -13.26 -7.61
CA ASP A 345 5.00 -12.86 -8.83
C ASP A 345 3.49 -12.83 -8.60
N ALA A 346 2.96 -13.66 -7.68
CA ALA A 346 1.55 -13.66 -7.31
C ALA A 346 1.14 -12.34 -6.62
N ALA A 347 1.90 -11.89 -5.61
CA ALA A 347 1.64 -10.61 -4.94
C ALA A 347 1.86 -9.42 -5.88
N LEU A 348 2.85 -9.51 -6.77
CA LEU A 348 3.11 -8.49 -7.78
C LEU A 348 1.94 -8.40 -8.78
N MET A 349 1.45 -9.55 -9.25
CA MET A 349 0.30 -9.63 -10.15
C MET A 349 -0.96 -9.06 -9.51
N GLU A 350 -1.26 -9.40 -8.25
CA GLU A 350 -2.42 -8.83 -7.56
C GLU A 350 -2.31 -7.30 -7.50
N ASN A 351 -1.13 -6.75 -7.16
CA ASN A 351 -0.94 -5.29 -7.17
C ASN A 351 -1.09 -4.68 -8.57
N ALA A 352 -0.55 -5.33 -9.61
CA ALA A 352 -0.69 -4.85 -10.98
C ALA A 352 -2.16 -4.84 -11.45
N LEU A 353 -2.93 -5.88 -11.10
CA LEU A 353 -4.37 -5.96 -11.37
C LEU A 353 -5.14 -4.86 -10.64
N VAL A 354 -4.85 -4.65 -9.36
CA VAL A 354 -5.50 -3.61 -8.56
C VAL A 354 -5.20 -2.24 -9.15
N ARG A 355 -3.94 -1.97 -9.50
CA ARG A 355 -3.54 -0.69 -10.09
C ARG A 355 -4.22 -0.47 -11.44
N ALA A 356 -4.23 -1.47 -12.31
CA ALA A 356 -4.94 -1.46 -13.60
C ALA A 356 -6.43 -1.15 -13.45
N ARG A 357 -7.09 -1.82 -12.52
CA ARG A 357 -8.53 -1.63 -12.29
C ARG A 357 -8.82 -0.30 -11.62
N LEU A 358 -7.98 0.14 -10.68
CA LEU A 358 -8.14 1.42 -10.01
C LEU A 358 -7.98 2.58 -10.99
N THR A 359 -6.93 2.60 -11.81
CA THR A 359 -6.74 3.65 -12.83
C THR A 359 -7.95 3.72 -13.77
N GLU A 360 -8.47 2.58 -14.22
CA GLU A 360 -9.67 2.47 -15.05
C GLU A 360 -10.92 3.03 -14.35
N LEU A 361 -11.15 2.69 -13.07
CA LEU A 361 -12.28 3.17 -12.27
C LEU A 361 -12.20 4.68 -12.03
N LEU A 362 -11.01 5.22 -11.74
CA LEU A 362 -10.79 6.65 -11.52
C LEU A 362 -11.11 7.47 -12.78
N GLY A 363 -10.85 6.92 -13.98
CA GLY A 363 -11.19 7.58 -15.26
C GLY A 363 -12.64 7.38 -15.71
N THR A 364 -13.47 6.65 -14.97
CA THR A 364 -14.76 6.14 -15.49
C THR A 364 -15.75 7.23 -15.91
N GLU A 365 -15.78 8.36 -15.21
CA GLU A 365 -16.73 9.46 -15.49
C GLU A 365 -16.22 10.45 -16.55
N LYS A 366 -14.90 10.50 -16.77
CA LYS A 366 -14.23 11.53 -17.58
C LYS A 366 -13.69 11.01 -18.92
N MET A 367 -13.56 9.70 -19.08
CA MET A 367 -12.90 9.07 -20.22
C MET A 367 -13.86 8.19 -21.04
N GLY A 368 -13.66 8.16 -22.36
CA GLY A 368 -14.31 7.21 -23.26
C GLY A 368 -13.76 5.80 -23.15
N ALA A 369 -14.43 4.81 -23.75
CA ALA A 369 -14.06 3.39 -23.63
C ALA A 369 -12.61 3.07 -24.02
N ALA A 370 -12.09 3.67 -25.11
CA ALA A 370 -10.71 3.47 -25.55
C ALA A 370 -9.68 4.00 -24.53
N GLN A 371 -9.95 5.18 -23.95
CA GLN A 371 -9.07 5.78 -22.94
C GLN A 371 -9.09 5.00 -21.61
N LYS A 372 -10.22 4.38 -21.25
CA LYS A 372 -10.30 3.48 -20.09
C LYS A 372 -9.44 2.24 -20.27
N GLU A 373 -9.39 1.70 -21.48
CA GLU A 373 -8.49 0.58 -21.80
C GLU A 373 -7.02 1.00 -21.72
N ASP A 374 -6.68 2.20 -22.22
CA ASP A 374 -5.34 2.74 -22.06
C ASP A 374 -4.99 2.94 -20.56
N LEU A 375 -5.92 3.43 -19.73
CA LEU A 375 -5.74 3.53 -18.28
C LEU A 375 -5.50 2.16 -17.62
N PHE A 376 -6.24 1.13 -18.04
CA PHE A 376 -6.06 -0.23 -17.55
C PHE A 376 -4.64 -0.74 -17.87
N VAL A 377 -4.22 -0.62 -19.14
CA VAL A 377 -2.89 -1.03 -19.60
C VAL A 377 -1.80 -0.23 -18.88
N THR A 378 -1.95 1.09 -18.75
CA THR A 378 -1.01 1.95 -18.01
C THR A 378 -0.88 1.51 -16.55
N GLY A 379 -1.98 1.24 -15.86
CA GLY A 379 -1.96 0.76 -14.48
C GLY A 379 -1.22 -0.58 -14.37
N MET A 380 -1.54 -1.54 -15.24
CA MET A 380 -0.91 -2.86 -15.20
C MET A 380 0.59 -2.81 -15.54
N PHE A 381 0.96 -2.07 -16.57
CA PHE A 381 2.35 -2.02 -17.07
C PHE A 381 3.28 -1.16 -16.24
N SER A 382 2.77 -0.39 -15.28
CA SER A 382 3.60 0.35 -14.32
C SER A 382 4.42 -0.51 -13.35
N LEU A 383 4.18 -1.82 -13.36
CA LEU A 383 4.95 -2.85 -12.64
C LEU A 383 5.64 -3.84 -13.58
N LEU A 384 5.63 -3.59 -14.89
CA LEU A 384 6.20 -4.52 -15.86
C LEU A 384 7.72 -4.63 -15.75
N ASP A 385 8.38 -3.52 -15.40
CA ASP A 385 9.82 -3.49 -15.12
C ASP A 385 10.18 -4.37 -13.91
N VAL A 386 9.35 -4.33 -12.86
CA VAL A 386 9.47 -5.22 -11.68
C VAL A 386 9.29 -6.69 -12.07
N LEU A 387 8.28 -6.98 -12.90
CA LEU A 387 8.00 -8.35 -13.38
C LEU A 387 9.14 -8.90 -14.24
N LEU A 388 9.64 -8.12 -15.19
CA LEU A 388 10.68 -8.54 -16.14
C LEU A 388 12.10 -8.40 -15.57
N ARG A 389 12.24 -7.73 -14.42
CA ARG A 389 13.51 -7.43 -13.75
C ARG A 389 14.50 -6.68 -14.63
N VAL A 390 13.98 -5.75 -15.42
CA VAL A 390 14.78 -4.86 -16.26
C VAL A 390 14.24 -3.44 -16.14
N PRO A 391 15.07 -2.41 -16.35
CA PRO A 391 14.62 -1.03 -16.40
C PRO A 391 13.38 -0.80 -17.30
N MET A 392 12.52 0.14 -16.91
CA MET A 392 11.25 0.42 -17.60
C MET A 392 11.44 0.89 -19.04
N ASP A 393 12.48 1.69 -19.31
CA ASP A 393 12.86 2.11 -20.67
C ASP A 393 13.12 0.89 -21.57
N GLN A 394 13.94 -0.07 -21.12
CA GLN A 394 14.25 -1.30 -21.85
C GLN A 394 13.04 -2.21 -22.00
N THR A 395 12.19 -2.26 -20.97
CA THR A 395 10.92 -3.02 -21.02
C THR A 395 10.05 -2.54 -22.18
N LEU A 396 9.89 -1.23 -22.32
CA LEU A 396 8.98 -0.63 -23.28
C LEU A 396 9.54 -0.63 -24.71
N GLU A 397 10.87 -0.70 -24.91
CA GLU A 397 11.48 -0.90 -26.24
C GLU A 397 10.98 -2.19 -26.93
N THR A 398 10.64 -3.21 -26.14
CA THR A 398 10.14 -4.48 -26.68
C THR A 398 8.65 -4.46 -26.99
N LEU A 399 7.93 -3.39 -26.62
CA LEU A 399 6.48 -3.29 -26.68
C LEU A 399 6.01 -2.11 -27.54
N ASN A 400 5.10 -2.39 -28.48
CA ASN A 400 4.46 -1.35 -29.29
C ASN A 400 3.26 -0.76 -28.55
N LEU A 401 3.52 0.23 -27.67
CA LEU A 401 2.50 0.91 -26.87
C LEU A 401 2.09 2.27 -27.46
N PRO A 402 0.83 2.71 -27.23
CA PRO A 402 0.44 4.07 -27.55
C PRO A 402 1.33 5.09 -26.85
N GLU A 403 1.67 6.19 -27.52
CA GLU A 403 2.57 7.22 -27.00
C GLU A 403 2.10 7.76 -25.62
N LYS A 404 0.79 7.93 -25.43
CA LYS A 404 0.20 8.39 -24.16
C LYS A 404 0.48 7.43 -23.00
N VAL A 405 0.55 6.13 -23.26
CA VAL A 405 0.87 5.10 -22.26
C VAL A 405 2.36 5.18 -21.92
N THR A 406 3.22 5.26 -22.93
CA THR A 406 4.67 5.39 -22.74
C THR A 406 5.04 6.67 -21.99
N GLN A 407 4.43 7.81 -22.33
CA GLN A 407 4.61 9.09 -21.63
C GLN A 407 4.24 8.98 -20.15
N ALA A 408 3.12 8.32 -19.83
CA ALA A 408 2.69 8.14 -18.44
C ALA A 408 3.61 7.20 -17.65
N LEU A 409 4.15 6.16 -18.28
CA LEU A 409 5.02 5.16 -17.63
C LEU A 409 6.45 5.65 -17.42
N ILE A 410 7.03 6.36 -18.39
CA ILE A 410 8.44 6.81 -18.35
C ILE A 410 8.54 8.24 -17.82
N ALA A 411 7.91 9.19 -18.53
CA ALA A 411 8.04 10.61 -18.24
C ALA A 411 7.14 11.06 -17.08
N ARG A 412 6.16 10.23 -16.69
CA ARG A 412 5.09 10.58 -15.74
C ARG A 412 4.28 11.81 -16.18
N GLU A 413 4.07 11.91 -17.48
CA GLU A 413 3.38 13.03 -18.12
C GLU A 413 2.18 12.57 -18.95
N GLY A 414 1.36 13.52 -19.37
CA GLY A 414 0.22 13.29 -20.25
C GLY A 414 -1.08 12.92 -19.52
N PRO A 415 -2.15 12.64 -20.27
CA PRO A 415 -3.50 12.55 -19.72
C PRO A 415 -3.75 11.31 -18.85
N LEU A 416 -2.90 10.29 -18.93
CA LEU A 416 -3.02 9.05 -18.15
C LEU A 416 -2.21 9.11 -16.84
N ALA A 417 -1.18 9.97 -16.78
CA ALA A 417 -0.25 10.02 -15.67
C ALA A 417 -0.91 10.37 -14.32
N PRO A 418 -1.79 11.40 -14.20
CA PRO A 418 -2.38 11.72 -12.90
C PRO A 418 -3.21 10.59 -12.30
N TYR A 419 -3.85 9.77 -13.15
CA TYR A 419 -4.61 8.59 -12.70
C TYR A 419 -3.68 7.48 -12.20
N LEU A 420 -2.59 7.22 -12.93
CA LEU A 420 -1.57 6.26 -12.51
C LEU A 420 -0.91 6.70 -11.20
N GLU A 421 -0.53 7.98 -11.10
CA GLU A 421 0.08 8.52 -9.89
C GLU A 421 -0.87 8.49 -8.70
N LEU A 422 -2.18 8.71 -8.91
CA LEU A 422 -3.16 8.58 -7.84
C LEU A 422 -3.26 7.13 -7.37
N ALA A 423 -3.28 6.16 -8.28
CA ALA A 423 -3.28 4.75 -7.92
C ALA A 423 -2.02 4.33 -7.16
N ILE A 424 -0.83 4.79 -7.59
CA ILE A 424 0.44 4.57 -6.88
C ILE A 424 0.41 5.24 -5.50
N ALA A 425 -0.08 6.48 -5.39
CA ALA A 425 -0.16 7.20 -4.13
C ALA A 425 -1.10 6.50 -3.12
N CYS A 426 -2.18 5.88 -3.60
CA CYS A 426 -3.07 5.05 -2.79
C CYS A 426 -2.36 3.81 -2.21
N GLU A 427 -1.45 3.20 -2.98
CA GLU A 427 -0.64 2.05 -2.53
C GLU A 427 0.52 2.46 -1.61
N GLU A 428 1.18 3.59 -1.90
CA GLU A 428 2.30 4.12 -1.10
C GLU A 428 1.84 4.88 0.16
N PHE A 429 0.53 5.04 0.34
CA PHE A 429 -0.08 5.72 1.48
C PHE A 429 0.27 7.21 1.58
N ASP A 430 0.54 7.85 0.45
CA ASP A 430 0.88 9.27 0.37
C ASP A 430 -0.39 10.13 0.37
N ALA A 431 -0.96 10.37 1.56
CA ALA A 431 -2.20 11.12 1.70
C ALA A 431 -2.13 12.54 1.12
N LYS A 432 -0.93 13.17 1.08
CA LYS A 432 -0.76 14.50 0.49
C LYS A 432 -0.93 14.42 -1.03
N LYS A 433 -0.25 13.46 -1.68
CA LYS A 433 -0.43 13.23 -3.12
C LYS A 433 -1.86 12.81 -3.44
N ILE A 434 -2.47 11.94 -2.65
CA ILE A 434 -3.86 11.51 -2.85
C ILE A 434 -4.79 12.73 -2.83
N ALA A 435 -4.70 13.59 -1.80
CA ALA A 435 -5.54 14.78 -1.72
C ALA A 435 -5.31 15.74 -2.90
N HIS A 436 -4.04 15.98 -3.25
CA HIS A 436 -3.68 16.83 -4.38
C HIS A 436 -4.19 16.30 -5.72
N LEU A 437 -3.91 15.03 -6.03
CA LEU A 437 -4.29 14.39 -7.29
C LEU A 437 -5.80 14.17 -7.38
N SER A 438 -6.47 13.87 -6.27
CA SER A 438 -7.94 13.80 -6.23
C SER A 438 -8.55 15.17 -6.55
N SER A 439 -8.00 16.25 -6.00
CA SER A 439 -8.44 17.60 -6.34
C SER A 439 -8.15 17.96 -7.79
N LEU A 440 -6.96 17.62 -8.31
CA LEU A 440 -6.57 17.86 -9.71
C LEU A 440 -7.50 17.14 -10.69
N LEU A 441 -7.84 15.90 -10.36
CA LEU A 441 -8.76 15.07 -11.13
C LEU A 441 -10.22 15.35 -10.83
N ASP A 442 -10.54 16.26 -9.89
CA ASP A 442 -11.89 16.57 -9.43
C ASP A 442 -12.66 15.26 -9.10
N LEU A 443 -12.03 14.48 -8.20
CA LEU A 443 -12.52 13.24 -7.63
C LEU A 443 -12.68 13.40 -6.12
N ASP A 444 -13.76 12.84 -5.58
CA ASP A 444 -13.97 12.79 -4.14
C ASP A 444 -13.12 11.68 -3.49
N VAL A 445 -12.47 11.97 -2.36
CA VAL A 445 -11.58 11.02 -1.67
C VAL A 445 -12.34 9.78 -1.17
N ASP A 446 -13.60 9.90 -0.74
CA ASP A 446 -14.39 8.73 -0.35
C ASP A 446 -14.67 7.84 -1.59
N ARG A 447 -14.88 8.47 -2.76
CA ARG A 447 -15.01 7.73 -4.02
C ARG A 447 -13.72 7.03 -4.44
N VAL A 448 -12.56 7.65 -4.26
CA VAL A 448 -11.25 7.01 -4.51
C VAL A 448 -11.07 5.79 -3.62
N ASN A 449 -11.36 5.90 -2.32
CA ASN A 449 -11.35 4.80 -1.37
C ASN A 449 -12.24 3.62 -1.82
N ILE A 450 -13.50 3.91 -2.19
CA ILE A 450 -14.45 2.87 -2.65
C ILE A 450 -13.95 2.20 -3.92
N ASN A 451 -13.49 2.99 -4.90
CA ASN A 451 -12.93 2.47 -6.16
C ASN A 451 -11.69 1.58 -5.91
N HIS A 452 -10.89 1.86 -4.87
CA HIS A 452 -9.74 1.03 -4.51
C HIS A 452 -10.17 -0.34 -3.98
N ILE A 453 -11.20 -0.39 -3.12
CA ILE A 453 -11.79 -1.65 -2.65
C ILE A 453 -12.47 -2.40 -3.80
N ASP A 454 -13.16 -1.69 -4.71
CA ASP A 454 -13.74 -2.29 -5.92
C ASP A 454 -12.67 -2.97 -6.77
N ALA A 455 -11.52 -2.32 -6.94
CA ALA A 455 -10.39 -2.85 -7.68
C ALA A 455 -9.79 -4.09 -7.01
N LEU A 456 -9.70 -4.11 -5.68
CA LEU A 456 -9.22 -5.26 -4.92
C LEU A 456 -10.16 -6.47 -5.02
N VAL A 457 -11.46 -6.27 -4.81
CA VAL A 457 -12.47 -7.33 -4.94
C VAL A 457 -12.47 -7.89 -6.37
N TRP A 458 -12.33 -7.01 -7.37
CA TRP A 458 -12.21 -7.43 -8.76
C TRP A 458 -10.97 -8.29 -9.01
N ALA A 459 -9.80 -7.89 -8.51
CA ALA A 459 -8.56 -8.65 -8.66
C ALA A 459 -8.65 -10.04 -7.99
N GLN A 460 -9.22 -10.12 -6.79
CA GLN A 460 -9.44 -11.40 -6.09
C GLN A 460 -10.32 -12.37 -6.89
N ASN A 461 -11.36 -11.86 -7.53
CA ASN A 461 -12.26 -12.69 -8.34
C ASN A 461 -11.58 -13.22 -9.61
N LEU A 462 -10.58 -12.52 -10.14
CA LEU A 462 -9.76 -13.02 -11.24
C LEU A 462 -8.82 -14.14 -10.83
N ASP A 463 -8.20 -14.04 -9.65
CA ASP A 463 -7.33 -15.10 -9.11
C ASP A 463 -8.12 -16.37 -8.75
N ALA A 464 -9.39 -16.22 -8.33
CA ALA A 464 -10.28 -17.33 -7.99
C ALA A 464 -10.88 -18.02 -9.22
N ALA A 465 -10.85 -17.38 -10.39
CA ALA A 465 -11.31 -17.99 -11.64
C ALA A 465 -10.23 -18.96 -12.15
N PRO A 466 -10.53 -20.26 -12.32
CA PRO A 466 -9.51 -21.20 -12.77
C PRO A 466 -9.18 -20.91 -14.23
N ALA A 467 -7.99 -20.33 -14.46
CA ALA A 467 -7.38 -20.12 -15.78
C ALA A 467 -7.31 -21.43 -16.57
#